data_AF-A0A0T6BBY3-F1
#
_entry.id   AF-A0A0T6BBY3-F1
#
_cell.length_a   1.000
_cell.length_b   1.000
_cell.length_c   1.000
_cell.angle_alpha   90.00
_cell.angle_beta   90.00
_cell.angle_gamma   90.00
#
_symmetry.space_group_name_H-M   'P 1'
#
loop_
_entity.id
_entity.type
_entity.pdbx_description
1 polymer ?
#
loop_
_entity_poly.entity_id
_entity_poly.type
_entity_poly.pdbx_seq_one_letter_code
_entity_poly.pdbx_strand_id
1 'polypeptide(L)'
;MFIIVLSCVFANVLNLSPSGVNAVTHPYCNISIKNDFNDRPPLLIATKFNRTDFVLPTTSSEIINVKEGNFIGVFCPGSNVTLSDVPIRENLTRLECRYDKFYLHNGTSVNFATIACSKSLKSVAQYTGKSCLKRYKEFEIGYRYQRDFLTLIRGCFDKVHKITLYTVSAITKAINYAKFAIPRKAYWSKGSFFAGVRINRAYIRSNQRNVINRQVGLSNQNSTKYISENDNIYYLSRGHLTPKTDFIYGPHQDVTFHFLNAVPQWQLLNGGNWKILEKTLRDLASSRGIDLNIYTGISGILSFRHEKTGRSTELYLHLGDRRKRIPVPKFVWKIAYDSANNKGIAFVGVNNPYLNGNYSKVKICANVCFSASYLHFKKNYGKYGYVYCCKVDEFRRKISTVPDEVARGLDLLT
;
A
#
# COMPACT_ATOMS: atom_id res chain seq x y z
N MET A 1 -65.68 27.92 -78.30
CA MET A 1 -64.76 28.57 -77.34
C MET A 1 -64.68 27.68 -76.11
N PHE A 2 -63.55 26.95 -75.97
CA PHE A 2 -63.10 26.09 -74.85
C PHE A 2 -64.08 24.98 -74.37
N ILE A 3 -63.65 23.76 -74.02
CA ILE A 3 -62.63 23.43 -73.02
C ILE A 3 -61.91 22.13 -73.41
N ILE A 4 -60.58 22.18 -73.35
CA ILE A 4 -59.65 21.07 -73.49
C ILE A 4 -59.43 20.44 -72.11
N VAL A 5 -59.45 19.11 -72.07
CA VAL A 5 -59.09 18.24 -70.93
C VAL A 5 -57.59 18.35 -70.69
N LEU A 6 -57.15 18.62 -69.45
CA LEU A 6 -55.76 18.38 -69.04
C LEU A 6 -55.70 17.69 -67.67
N SER A 7 -55.07 16.52 -67.69
CA SER A 7 -54.91 15.55 -66.61
C SER A 7 -53.86 16.03 -65.59
N CYS A 8 -54.18 15.99 -64.30
CA CYS A 8 -53.19 16.18 -63.23
C CYS A 8 -52.39 14.89 -63.00
N VAL A 9 -51.08 14.95 -63.26
CA VAL A 9 -50.11 13.96 -62.78
C VAL A 9 -49.55 14.45 -61.45
N PHE A 10 -49.83 13.74 -60.36
CA PHE A 10 -49.18 13.99 -59.07
C PHE A 10 -47.75 13.39 -59.10
N ALA A 11 -46.75 14.26 -59.08
CA ALA A 11 -45.36 13.86 -58.85
C ALA A 11 -45.14 13.72 -57.32
N ASN A 12 -44.78 12.51 -56.88
CA ASN A 12 -44.30 12.26 -55.53
C ASN A 12 -42.94 12.95 -55.31
N VAL A 13 -42.94 14.05 -54.56
CA VAL A 13 -41.70 14.63 -54.03
C VAL A 13 -41.32 13.84 -52.78
N LEU A 14 -40.32 12.97 -52.92
CA LEU A 14 -39.64 12.32 -51.79
C LEU A 14 -38.94 13.41 -50.96
N ASN A 15 -39.53 13.76 -49.82
CA ASN A 15 -38.85 14.49 -48.76
C ASN A 15 -37.75 13.59 -48.18
N LEU A 16 -36.51 13.79 -48.63
CA LEU A 16 -35.33 13.27 -47.95
C LEU A 16 -35.15 14.05 -46.65
N SER A 17 -35.60 13.47 -45.54
CA SER A 17 -35.18 13.89 -44.21
C SER A 17 -33.65 13.78 -44.12
N PRO A 18 -32.92 14.79 -43.61
CA PRO A 18 -31.52 14.60 -43.30
C PRO A 18 -31.44 13.55 -42.19
N SER A 19 -30.87 12.40 -42.51
CA SER A 19 -30.53 11.35 -41.57
C SER A 19 -29.79 12.00 -40.40
N GLY A 20 -30.45 12.10 -39.25
CA GLY A 20 -29.82 12.52 -38.02
C GLY A 20 -28.63 11.62 -37.79
N VAL A 21 -27.43 12.16 -37.96
CA VAL A 21 -26.21 11.54 -37.43
C VAL A 21 -26.46 11.50 -35.94
N ASN A 22 -26.82 10.33 -35.41
CA ASN A 22 -26.81 10.07 -33.98
C ASN A 22 -25.38 10.35 -33.53
N ALA A 23 -25.12 11.55 -33.04
CA ALA A 23 -23.85 11.89 -32.43
C ALA A 23 -23.66 10.88 -31.31
N VAL A 24 -22.70 9.98 -31.46
CA VAL A 24 -22.35 9.00 -30.43
C VAL A 24 -21.92 9.83 -29.23
N THR A 25 -22.82 10.00 -28.27
CA THR A 25 -22.51 10.71 -27.03
C THR A 25 -21.59 9.80 -26.24
N HIS A 26 -20.29 10.05 -26.32
CA HIS A 26 -19.33 9.42 -25.43
C HIS A 26 -19.53 10.02 -24.04
N PRO A 27 -20.05 9.25 -23.06
CA PRO A 27 -20.39 9.83 -21.75
C PRO A 27 -19.15 9.97 -20.85
N TYR A 28 -18.00 9.45 -21.29
CA TYR A 28 -16.80 9.33 -20.49
C TYR A 28 -15.53 9.43 -21.34
N CYS A 29 -14.52 10.08 -20.75
CA CYS A 29 -13.13 9.97 -21.15
C CYS A 29 -12.48 8.88 -20.30
N ASN A 30 -11.66 8.05 -20.95
CA ASN A 30 -11.11 6.84 -20.34
C ASN A 30 -9.59 6.99 -20.13
N ILE A 31 -9.10 6.52 -18.99
CA ILE A 31 -7.68 6.40 -18.69
C ILE A 31 -7.38 4.95 -18.33
N SER A 32 -6.58 4.26 -19.14
CA SER A 32 -6.09 2.91 -18.88
C SER A 32 -4.91 2.93 -17.91
N ILE A 33 -5.08 2.24 -16.78
CA ILE A 33 -4.02 2.05 -15.77
C ILE A 33 -2.78 1.37 -16.37
N LYS A 34 -2.95 0.49 -17.36
CA LYS A 34 -1.86 -0.28 -17.95
C LYS A 34 -1.15 0.47 -19.07
N ASN A 35 -1.93 1.15 -19.91
CA ASN A 35 -1.46 1.66 -21.20
C ASN A 35 -1.16 3.16 -21.18
N ASP A 36 -1.87 3.95 -20.37
CA ASP A 36 -1.78 5.41 -20.45
C ASP A 36 -0.80 6.01 -19.43
N PHE A 37 -0.21 5.18 -18.56
CA PHE A 37 0.83 5.61 -17.63
C PHE A 37 2.23 5.21 -18.13
N ASN A 38 3.05 6.23 -18.39
CA ASN A 38 4.48 6.11 -18.70
C ASN A 38 5.35 5.91 -17.44
N ASP A 39 6.68 5.97 -17.60
CA ASP A 39 7.66 5.71 -16.53
C ASP A 39 7.79 6.85 -15.51
N ARG A 40 7.30 8.06 -15.81
CA ARG A 40 7.25 9.21 -14.91
C ARG A 40 5.81 9.69 -14.76
N PRO A 41 4.90 8.84 -14.29
CA PRO A 41 3.48 9.15 -14.30
C PRO A 41 3.16 10.26 -13.27
N PRO A 42 2.21 11.16 -13.61
CA PRO A 42 1.67 12.11 -12.65
C PRO A 42 0.78 11.42 -11.60
N LEU A 43 0.48 12.15 -10.52
CA LEU A 43 -0.58 11.78 -9.58
C LEU A 43 -1.91 12.25 -10.13
N LEU A 44 -2.92 11.37 -10.07
CA LEU A 44 -4.29 11.75 -10.37
C LEU A 44 -5.02 12.15 -9.10
N ILE A 45 -5.57 13.36 -9.12
CA ILE A 45 -6.25 13.95 -7.98
C ILE A 45 -7.59 14.54 -8.40
N ALA A 46 -8.55 14.52 -7.48
CA ALA A 46 -9.82 15.19 -7.64
C ALA A 46 -10.14 15.94 -6.34
N THR A 47 -10.69 17.15 -6.50
CA THR A 47 -11.14 17.97 -5.37
C THR A 47 -12.66 17.94 -5.30
N LYS A 48 -13.20 17.49 -4.17
CA LYS A 48 -14.64 17.51 -3.87
C LYS A 48 -14.84 18.13 -2.48
N PHE A 49 -15.78 19.07 -2.36
CA PHE A 49 -16.10 19.73 -1.09
C PHE A 49 -14.87 20.25 -0.32
N ASN A 50 -13.96 20.95 -1.04
CA ASN A 50 -12.67 21.45 -0.52
C ASN A 50 -11.70 20.39 0.01
N ARG A 51 -11.91 19.11 -0.32
CA ARG A 51 -10.98 18.02 -0.03
C ARG A 51 -10.42 17.45 -1.31
N THR A 52 -9.10 17.39 -1.40
CA THR A 52 -8.39 16.75 -2.51
C THR A 52 -7.97 15.34 -2.10
N ASP A 53 -8.33 14.35 -2.92
CA ASP A 53 -7.92 12.96 -2.74
C ASP A 53 -7.42 12.39 -4.07
N PHE A 54 -6.74 11.24 -3.99
CA PHE A 54 -6.33 10.49 -5.17
C PHE A 54 -7.55 9.95 -5.93
N VAL A 55 -7.48 10.00 -7.25
CA VAL A 55 -8.45 9.29 -8.10
C VAL A 55 -8.02 7.83 -8.16
N LEU A 56 -8.91 6.94 -7.74
CA LEU A 56 -8.78 5.49 -7.89
C LEU A 56 -9.90 4.98 -8.82
N PRO A 57 -9.74 3.80 -9.44
CA PRO A 57 -10.81 3.18 -10.20
C PRO A 57 -12.01 2.91 -9.30
N THR A 58 -13.21 3.31 -9.75
CA THR A 58 -14.46 3.17 -8.98
C THR A 58 -15.10 1.79 -9.14
N THR A 59 -14.81 1.14 -10.26
CA THR A 59 -15.22 -0.22 -10.61
C THR A 59 -14.03 -1.17 -10.51
N SER A 60 -14.28 -2.48 -10.49
CA SER A 60 -13.23 -3.49 -10.68
C SER A 60 -12.79 -3.51 -12.15
N SER A 61 -12.21 -2.41 -12.63
CA SER A 61 -11.77 -2.19 -14.00
C SER A 61 -10.37 -1.61 -14.04
N GLU A 62 -9.67 -1.85 -15.16
CA GLU A 62 -8.41 -1.17 -15.49
C GLU A 62 -8.60 0.26 -16.01
N ILE A 63 -9.85 0.67 -16.24
CA ILE A 63 -10.20 1.97 -16.80
C ILE A 63 -10.72 2.89 -15.69
N ILE A 64 -10.14 4.09 -15.62
CA ILE A 64 -10.71 5.21 -14.87
C ILE A 64 -11.62 5.96 -15.83
N ASN A 65 -12.90 6.06 -15.48
CA ASN A 65 -13.89 6.81 -16.26
C ASN A 65 -14.06 8.22 -15.67
N VAL A 66 -13.80 9.23 -16.49
CA VAL A 66 -14.09 10.64 -16.18
C VAL A 66 -15.33 11.03 -16.95
N LYS A 67 -16.42 11.37 -16.25
CA LYS A 67 -17.70 11.75 -16.90
C LYS A 67 -17.54 13.02 -17.72
N GLU A 68 -18.30 13.13 -18.79
CA GLU A 68 -18.41 14.34 -19.60
C GLU A 68 -18.64 15.60 -18.74
N GLY A 69 -17.90 16.66 -19.05
CA GLY A 69 -17.93 17.94 -18.34
C GLY A 69 -17.23 17.94 -16.97
N ASN A 70 -16.76 16.79 -16.47
CA ASN A 70 -15.97 16.73 -15.24
C ASN A 70 -14.48 16.93 -15.50
N PHE A 71 -13.77 17.26 -14.43
CA PHE A 71 -12.33 17.51 -14.44
C PHE A 71 -11.56 16.45 -13.65
N ILE A 72 -10.36 16.16 -14.12
CA ILE A 72 -9.34 15.40 -13.37
C ILE A 72 -8.07 16.23 -13.24
N GLY A 73 -7.49 16.26 -12.04
CA GLY A 73 -6.22 16.92 -11.77
C GLY A 73 -5.04 16.00 -12.05
N VAL A 74 -4.04 16.53 -12.74
CA VAL A 74 -2.75 15.91 -13.01
C VAL A 74 -1.68 16.65 -12.23
N PHE A 75 -1.06 15.99 -11.25
CA PHE A 75 -0.17 16.62 -10.29
C PHE A 75 1.22 15.99 -10.27
N CYS A 76 2.26 16.83 -10.41
CA CYS A 76 3.66 16.46 -10.41
C CYS A 76 4.41 17.12 -9.23
N PRO A 77 4.28 16.63 -7.99
CA PRO A 77 4.90 17.26 -6.82
C PRO A 77 6.42 17.37 -6.96
N GLY A 78 6.93 18.60 -6.80
CA GLY A 78 8.37 18.91 -6.88
C GLY A 78 8.95 18.91 -8.30
N SER A 79 8.10 18.90 -9.34
CA SER A 79 8.50 18.99 -10.74
C SER A 79 7.38 19.61 -11.58
N ASN A 80 7.58 19.77 -12.88
CA ASN A 80 6.55 20.27 -13.80
C ASN A 80 5.87 19.11 -14.54
N VAL A 81 4.61 19.30 -14.87
CA VAL A 81 3.88 18.50 -15.86
C VAL A 81 4.49 18.75 -17.25
N THR A 82 4.59 17.69 -18.04
CA THR A 82 5.07 17.71 -19.42
C THR A 82 4.04 17.06 -20.34
N LEU A 83 3.90 17.59 -21.54
CA LEU A 83 3.10 17.01 -22.63
C LEU A 83 4.06 16.65 -23.76
N SER A 84 4.19 15.36 -24.08
CA SER A 84 5.18 14.88 -25.06
C SER A 84 6.58 15.41 -24.77
N ASP A 85 7.01 15.31 -23.50
CA ASP A 85 8.27 15.83 -22.94
C ASP A 85 8.47 17.36 -22.95
N VAL A 86 7.49 18.15 -23.42
CA VAL A 86 7.52 19.62 -23.35
C VAL A 86 6.91 20.10 -22.03
N PRO A 87 7.65 20.80 -21.15
CA PRO A 87 7.11 21.28 -19.88
C PRO A 87 6.08 22.41 -20.08
N ILE A 88 4.92 22.27 -19.44
CA ILE A 88 3.91 23.34 -19.39
C ILE A 88 4.15 24.33 -18.23
N ARG A 89 5.32 24.27 -17.59
CA ARG A 89 5.79 25.11 -16.46
C ARG A 89 4.89 25.18 -15.23
N GLU A 90 3.89 24.31 -15.14
CA GLU A 90 3.02 24.13 -13.97
C GLU A 90 3.26 22.75 -13.35
N ASN A 91 3.15 22.65 -12.03
CA ASN A 91 3.22 21.37 -11.32
C ASN A 91 1.86 20.68 -11.19
N LEU A 92 0.77 21.38 -11.51
CA LEU A 92 -0.60 20.90 -11.45
C LEU A 92 -1.34 21.45 -12.67
N THR A 93 -2.02 20.58 -13.41
CA THR A 93 -2.97 21.01 -14.44
C THR A 93 -4.29 20.25 -14.29
N ARG A 94 -5.37 20.79 -14.85
CA ARG A 94 -6.69 20.16 -14.85
C ARG A 94 -7.06 19.80 -16.28
N LEU A 95 -7.48 18.56 -16.48
CA LEU A 95 -8.00 18.09 -17.73
C LEU A 95 -9.52 18.01 -17.63
N GLU A 96 -10.20 18.67 -18.57
CA GLU A 96 -11.64 18.53 -18.75
C GLU A 96 -11.92 17.37 -19.69
N CYS A 97 -12.91 16.54 -19.35
CA CYS A 97 -13.44 15.55 -20.28
C CYS A 97 -14.47 16.20 -21.19
N ARG A 98 -14.24 16.14 -22.51
CA ARG A 98 -15.19 16.54 -23.55
C ARG A 98 -15.29 15.45 -24.61
N TYR A 99 -16.47 14.86 -24.71
CA TYR A 99 -16.83 13.64 -25.42
C TYR A 99 -15.95 12.44 -25.00
N ASP A 100 -14.91 12.16 -25.76
CA ASP A 100 -13.97 11.05 -25.57
C ASP A 100 -12.53 11.52 -25.34
N LYS A 101 -12.31 12.84 -25.25
CA LYS A 101 -10.99 13.47 -25.22
C LYS A 101 -10.78 14.36 -24.01
N PHE A 102 -9.53 14.47 -23.59
CA PHE A 102 -9.11 15.38 -22.54
C PHE A 102 -8.67 16.72 -23.12
N TYR A 103 -9.06 17.81 -22.47
CA TYR A 103 -8.70 19.16 -22.86
C TYR A 103 -8.08 19.94 -21.71
N LEU A 104 -7.07 20.75 -22.01
CA LEU A 104 -6.55 21.76 -21.08
C LEU A 104 -7.49 22.98 -21.01
N HIS A 105 -7.27 23.84 -20.02
CA HIS A 105 -8.04 25.06 -19.85
C HIS A 105 -8.02 25.99 -21.08
N ASN A 106 -6.90 26.02 -21.81
CA ASN A 106 -6.75 26.80 -23.04
C ASN A 106 -7.44 26.17 -24.28
N GLY A 107 -8.18 25.07 -24.12
CA GLY A 107 -8.87 24.36 -25.19
C GLY A 107 -8.01 23.42 -26.03
N THR A 108 -6.73 23.22 -25.68
CA THR A 108 -5.87 22.24 -26.37
C THR A 108 -6.27 20.81 -26.01
N SER A 109 -6.55 19.98 -27.03
CA SER A 109 -6.78 18.54 -26.86
C SER A 109 -5.47 17.85 -26.49
N VAL A 110 -5.53 16.94 -25.51
CA VAL A 110 -4.37 16.20 -25.00
C VAL A 110 -4.67 14.71 -24.99
N ASN A 111 -3.73 13.93 -25.52
CA ASN A 111 -3.71 12.49 -25.28
C ASN A 111 -3.11 12.24 -23.89
N PHE A 112 -3.86 11.60 -23.00
CA PHE A 112 -3.41 11.35 -21.63
C PHE A 112 -2.06 10.60 -21.58
N ALA A 113 -1.83 9.66 -22.50
CA ALA A 113 -0.60 8.86 -22.52
C ALA A 113 0.69 9.71 -22.71
N THR A 114 0.57 10.93 -23.25
CA THR A 114 1.71 11.84 -23.43
C THR A 114 2.02 12.69 -22.20
N ILE A 115 1.18 12.60 -21.15
CA ILE A 115 1.32 13.38 -19.93
C ILE A 115 2.31 12.69 -18.99
N ALA A 116 3.36 13.41 -18.60
CA ALA A 116 4.36 12.92 -17.65
C ALA A 116 4.77 14.01 -16.67
N CYS A 117 5.53 13.60 -15.65
CA CYS A 117 6.30 14.52 -14.84
C CYS A 117 7.73 14.65 -15.39
N SER A 118 8.24 15.87 -15.44
CA SER A 118 9.63 16.15 -15.84
C SER A 118 10.67 15.43 -14.98
N LYS A 119 10.33 15.03 -13.74
CA LYS A 119 11.20 14.24 -12.85
C LYS A 119 10.38 13.14 -12.16
N SER A 120 11.05 12.06 -11.77
CA SER A 120 10.42 11.03 -10.94
C SER A 120 9.96 11.61 -9.60
N LEU A 121 8.74 11.25 -9.21
CA LEU A 121 8.12 11.76 -8.00
C LEU A 121 8.84 11.27 -6.73
N LYS A 122 8.98 12.19 -5.76
CA LYS A 122 9.57 11.90 -4.45
C LYS A 122 8.51 12.02 -3.37
N SER A 123 8.14 10.88 -2.78
CA SER A 123 7.28 10.84 -1.61
C SER A 123 8.01 11.34 -0.36
N VAL A 124 7.26 11.92 0.56
CA VAL A 124 7.76 12.49 1.81
C VAL A 124 7.07 11.78 2.98
N ALA A 125 7.77 11.66 4.10
CA ALA A 125 7.18 11.31 5.37
C ALA A 125 7.25 12.51 6.32
N GLN A 126 6.17 12.78 7.04
CA GLN A 126 6.10 13.86 8.04
C GLN A 126 5.30 13.43 9.27
N TYR A 127 5.53 14.09 10.40
CA TYR A 127 4.66 13.94 11.56
C TYR A 127 3.38 14.77 11.33
N THR A 128 2.24 14.24 11.76
CA THR A 128 0.94 14.94 11.64
C THR A 128 0.73 15.97 12.75
N GLY A 129 1.65 16.04 13.72
CA GLY A 129 1.49 16.79 14.98
C GLY A 129 0.68 16.04 16.05
N LYS A 130 -0.11 15.02 15.65
CA LYS A 130 -0.94 14.24 16.56
C LYS A 130 -0.12 13.16 17.30
N SER A 131 -0.65 12.76 18.45
CA SER A 131 -0.18 11.58 19.17
C SER A 131 -1.03 10.36 18.83
N CYS A 132 -0.45 9.17 18.94
CA CYS A 132 -1.10 7.88 18.74
C CYS A 132 -0.79 6.94 19.91
N LEU A 133 -1.73 6.07 20.26
CA LEU A 133 -1.68 5.22 21.46
C LEU A 133 -1.19 6.02 22.68
N LYS A 134 -1.82 7.18 22.89
CA LYS A 134 -1.58 8.17 23.95
C LYS A 134 -0.23 8.92 23.90
N ARG A 135 0.89 8.22 23.69
CA ARG A 135 2.24 8.79 23.89
C ARG A 135 3.16 8.81 22.67
N TYR A 136 2.86 8.01 21.65
CA TYR A 136 3.71 7.92 20.47
C TYR A 136 3.29 8.97 19.43
N LYS A 137 4.06 9.09 18.35
CA LYS A 137 3.84 10.14 17.36
C LYS A 137 3.27 9.57 16.07
N GLU A 138 2.17 10.16 15.63
CA GLU A 138 1.57 9.81 14.36
C GLU A 138 2.39 10.41 13.21
N PHE A 139 2.58 9.63 12.16
CA PHE A 139 3.21 10.06 10.93
C PHE A 139 2.31 9.71 9.74
N GLU A 140 2.57 10.39 8.64
CA GLU A 140 1.98 10.12 7.33
C GLU A 140 3.07 10.09 6.26
N ILE A 141 2.83 9.31 5.21
CA ILE A 141 3.69 9.16 4.04
C ILE A 141 2.84 9.34 2.79
N GLY A 142 3.32 10.18 1.88
CA GLY A 142 2.55 10.61 0.73
C GLY A 142 3.21 11.79 0.00
N TYR A 143 2.39 12.72 -0.46
CA TYR A 143 2.82 13.87 -1.25
C TYR A 143 2.25 15.17 -0.70
N ARG A 144 3.09 16.21 -0.61
CA ARG A 144 2.64 17.56 -0.26
C ARG A 144 1.79 18.13 -1.39
N TYR A 145 0.64 18.69 -1.05
CA TYR A 145 -0.26 19.34 -1.99
C TYR A 145 -0.72 20.67 -1.41
N GLN A 146 -0.12 21.77 -1.87
CA GLN A 146 -0.37 23.11 -1.33
C GLN A 146 -0.20 23.15 0.20
N ARG A 147 -1.26 23.45 0.96
CA ARG A 147 -1.29 23.45 2.43
C ARG A 147 -1.69 22.10 3.02
N ASP A 148 -2.14 21.18 2.19
CA ASP A 148 -2.57 19.83 2.56
C ASP A 148 -1.50 18.77 2.30
N PHE A 149 -1.82 17.54 2.67
CA PHE A 149 -0.98 16.38 2.46
C PHE A 149 -1.81 15.20 1.96
N LEU A 150 -1.44 14.65 0.80
CA LEU A 150 -2.11 13.51 0.19
C LEU A 150 -1.51 12.22 0.76
N THR A 151 -2.15 11.69 1.81
CA THR A 151 -1.69 10.52 2.58
C THR A 151 -2.04 9.20 1.90
N LEU A 152 -1.05 8.31 1.78
CA LEU A 152 -1.24 6.92 1.34
C LEU A 152 -1.01 5.92 2.46
N ILE A 153 -0.10 6.26 3.39
CA ILE A 153 0.23 5.45 4.55
C ILE A 153 0.23 6.37 5.77
N ARG A 154 -0.58 6.06 6.78
CA ARG A 154 -0.48 6.67 8.10
C ARG A 154 0.06 5.65 9.09
N GLY A 155 0.71 6.06 10.16
CA GLY A 155 1.18 5.12 11.16
C GLY A 155 1.56 5.76 12.48
N CYS A 156 1.93 4.91 13.42
CA CYS A 156 2.30 5.30 14.78
C CYS A 156 3.75 4.93 15.07
N PHE A 157 4.57 5.89 15.47
CA PHE A 157 6.02 5.71 15.61
C PHE A 157 6.51 5.93 17.04
N ASP A 158 7.24 4.93 17.54
CA ASP A 158 8.01 5.04 18.78
C ASP A 158 9.36 5.72 18.50
N LYS A 159 9.43 7.00 18.86
CA LYS A 159 10.63 7.82 18.70
C LYS A 159 11.82 7.37 19.56
N VAL A 160 11.56 6.68 20.67
CA VAL A 160 12.59 6.24 21.63
C VAL A 160 13.27 4.99 21.09
N HIS A 161 12.47 3.97 20.77
CA HIS A 161 12.97 2.68 20.27
C HIS A 161 13.20 2.67 18.75
N LYS A 162 12.79 3.72 18.03
CA LYS A 162 12.95 3.86 16.57
C LYS A 162 12.25 2.74 15.80
N ILE A 163 10.97 2.52 16.10
CA ILE A 163 10.17 1.48 15.47
C ILE A 163 8.74 1.95 15.23
N THR A 164 8.15 1.55 14.10
CA THR A 164 6.74 1.77 13.81
C THR A 164 5.90 0.67 14.46
N LEU A 165 4.86 1.09 15.18
CA LEU A 165 3.96 0.21 15.92
C LEU A 165 2.85 -0.34 15.04
N TYR A 166 2.33 0.49 14.14
CA TYR A 166 1.41 0.09 13.08
C TYR A 166 1.44 1.07 11.91
N THR A 167 1.02 0.61 10.74
CA THR A 167 0.58 1.41 9.60
C THR A 167 -0.87 1.13 9.25
N VAL A 168 -1.51 2.11 8.63
CA VAL A 168 -2.86 2.07 8.07
C VAL A 168 -2.77 2.44 6.60
N SER A 169 -3.40 1.62 5.76
CA SER A 169 -3.49 1.80 4.30
C SER A 169 -4.78 1.15 3.79
N ALA A 170 -5.03 1.21 2.48
CA ALA A 170 -6.17 0.53 1.85
C ALA A 170 -5.72 -0.29 0.65
N ILE A 171 -6.40 -1.42 0.43
CA ILE A 171 -6.36 -2.18 -0.83
C ILE A 171 -7.69 -1.91 -1.53
N THR A 172 -7.63 -1.45 -2.78
CA THR A 172 -8.85 -1.23 -3.56
C THR A 172 -9.30 -2.48 -4.30
N LYS A 173 -10.60 -2.59 -4.58
CA LYS A 173 -11.21 -3.63 -5.42
C LYS A 173 -10.55 -3.78 -6.80
N ALA A 174 -9.94 -2.72 -7.33
CA ALA A 174 -9.28 -2.73 -8.64
C ALA A 174 -7.80 -3.18 -8.59
N ILE A 175 -7.31 -3.69 -7.44
CA ILE A 175 -5.87 -3.93 -7.24
C ILE A 175 -5.25 -4.91 -8.24
N ASN A 176 -6.00 -5.88 -8.78
CA ASN A 176 -5.49 -6.81 -9.78
C ASN A 176 -5.16 -6.16 -11.15
N TYR A 177 -5.57 -4.92 -11.38
CA TYR A 177 -5.21 -4.14 -12.57
C TYR A 177 -3.93 -3.31 -12.39
N ALA A 178 -3.29 -3.38 -11.23
CA ALA A 178 -2.04 -2.70 -10.95
C ALA A 178 -0.91 -3.13 -11.92
N LYS A 179 -0.13 -2.17 -12.39
CA LYS A 179 1.10 -2.42 -13.16
C LYS A 179 2.26 -2.63 -12.18
N PHE A 180 2.75 -3.86 -12.06
CA PHE A 180 3.89 -4.19 -11.18
C PHE A 180 5.25 -4.07 -11.86
N ALA A 181 5.29 -3.70 -13.15
CA ALA A 181 6.50 -3.61 -13.97
C ALA A 181 7.47 -2.47 -13.55
N ILE A 182 7.13 -1.69 -12.52
CA ILE A 182 8.00 -0.63 -12.02
C ILE A 182 9.09 -1.28 -11.17
N PRO A 183 10.39 -1.04 -11.44
CA PRO A 183 11.47 -1.60 -10.65
C PRO A 183 11.34 -1.28 -9.16
N ARG A 184 11.80 -2.20 -8.31
CA ARG A 184 11.85 -1.96 -6.87
C ARG A 184 12.90 -0.87 -6.60
N LYS A 185 12.54 0.18 -5.82
CA LYS A 185 13.52 1.18 -5.40
C LYS A 185 14.64 0.53 -4.58
N ALA A 186 15.88 0.71 -5.04
CA ALA A 186 17.06 0.22 -4.35
C ALA A 186 17.30 0.98 -3.02
N TYR A 187 16.98 2.28 -3.00
CA TYR A 187 17.18 3.15 -1.85
C TYR A 187 15.90 3.35 -1.05
N TRP A 188 16.02 3.29 0.28
CA TRP A 188 14.94 3.54 1.22
C TRP A 188 15.13 4.87 1.93
N SER A 189 14.08 5.67 1.98
CA SER A 189 14.10 6.95 2.70
C SER A 189 14.04 6.72 4.21
N LYS A 190 14.94 7.37 4.95
CA LYS A 190 14.92 7.37 6.43
C LYS A 190 14.31 8.66 7.01
N GLY A 191 14.35 9.76 6.27
CA GLY A 191 14.06 11.10 6.81
C GLY A 191 14.84 11.44 8.08
N SER A 192 14.28 12.30 8.94
CA SER A 192 14.82 12.66 10.25
C SER A 192 14.42 11.69 11.38
N PHE A 193 13.54 10.73 11.11
CA PHE A 193 12.92 9.85 12.11
C PHE A 193 13.93 8.96 12.86
N PHE A 194 14.98 8.54 12.16
CA PHE A 194 16.03 7.63 12.65
C PHE A 194 17.31 8.36 13.09
N ALA A 195 17.20 9.61 13.54
CA ALA A 195 18.33 10.34 14.12
C ALA A 195 19.05 9.52 15.22
N GLY A 196 20.38 9.53 15.18
CA GLY A 196 21.23 8.73 16.07
C GLY A 196 21.27 7.23 15.74
N VAL A 197 20.72 6.78 14.61
CA VAL A 197 20.77 5.38 14.18
C VAL A 197 21.18 5.27 12.71
N ARG A 198 22.22 4.46 12.43
CA ARG A 198 22.58 4.07 11.07
C ARG A 198 21.63 2.97 10.59
N ILE A 199 20.39 3.33 10.27
CA ILE A 199 19.30 2.37 10.00
C ILE A 199 19.61 1.37 8.88
N ASN A 200 20.24 1.80 7.78
CA ASN A 200 20.70 0.88 6.73
C ASN A 200 21.67 -0.18 7.27
N ARG A 201 22.65 0.23 8.09
CA ARG A 201 23.63 -0.67 8.70
C ARG A 201 22.97 -1.70 9.62
N ALA A 202 21.90 -1.32 10.33
CA ALA A 202 21.18 -2.22 11.22
C ALA A 202 20.64 -3.46 10.48
N TYR A 203 20.28 -3.32 9.20
CA TYR A 203 19.77 -4.41 8.36
C TYR A 203 20.85 -5.18 7.57
N ILE A 204 22.13 -4.86 7.72
CA ILE A 204 23.22 -5.64 7.10
C ILE A 204 23.45 -6.92 7.90
N ARG A 205 23.50 -8.08 7.24
CA ARG A 205 23.62 -9.41 7.90
C ARG A 205 24.81 -9.52 8.86
N SER A 206 25.98 -9.04 8.47
CA SER A 206 27.18 -9.04 9.35
C SER A 206 26.97 -8.20 10.62
N ASN A 207 26.29 -7.06 10.50
CA ASN A 207 25.92 -6.24 11.66
C ASN A 207 24.87 -6.94 12.52
N GLN A 208 23.87 -7.59 11.92
CA GLN A 208 22.88 -8.39 12.65
C GLN A 208 23.55 -9.51 13.46
N ARG A 209 24.47 -10.28 12.85
CA ARG A 209 25.28 -11.30 13.54
C ARG A 209 25.99 -10.70 14.74
N ASN A 210 26.79 -9.65 14.53
CA ASN A 210 27.56 -9.03 15.60
C ASN A 210 26.66 -8.60 16.77
N VAL A 211 25.56 -7.90 16.47
CA VAL A 211 24.66 -7.33 17.47
C VAL A 211 23.84 -8.40 18.19
N ILE A 212 23.26 -9.37 17.48
CA ILE A 212 22.45 -10.43 18.09
C ILE A 212 23.33 -11.37 18.90
N ASN A 213 24.45 -11.85 18.34
CA ASN A 213 25.36 -12.77 19.02
C ASN A 213 25.91 -12.18 20.32
N ARG A 214 26.22 -10.88 20.32
CA ARG A 214 26.63 -10.16 21.54
C ARG A 214 25.51 -10.14 22.59
N GLN A 215 24.26 -9.89 22.20
CA GLN A 215 23.13 -9.85 23.15
C GLN A 215 22.86 -11.21 23.79
N VAL A 216 22.93 -12.28 23.02
CA VAL A 216 22.68 -13.65 23.51
C VAL A 216 23.92 -14.31 24.13
N GLY A 217 25.06 -13.60 24.17
CA GLY A 217 26.26 -14.06 24.88
C GLY A 217 27.06 -15.16 24.17
N LEU A 218 26.98 -15.24 22.84
CA LEU A 218 27.85 -16.11 22.05
C LEU A 218 29.30 -15.61 22.16
N SER A 219 30.24 -16.55 22.36
CA SER A 219 31.68 -16.26 22.44
C SER A 219 32.23 -15.73 21.11
N ASN A 220 31.77 -16.29 19.99
CA ASN A 220 32.10 -15.85 18.64
C ASN A 220 31.01 -14.94 18.06
N GLN A 221 31.30 -13.65 17.91
CA GLN A 221 30.35 -12.67 17.38
C GLN A 221 30.08 -12.82 15.88
N ASN A 222 30.92 -13.57 15.16
CA ASN A 222 30.72 -13.90 13.74
C ASN A 222 29.96 -15.22 13.53
N SER A 223 29.58 -15.93 14.61
CA SER A 223 28.79 -17.16 14.52
C SER A 223 27.54 -16.99 13.65
N THR A 224 27.25 -18.00 12.83
CA THR A 224 26.08 -18.06 11.94
C THR A 224 24.88 -18.77 12.58
N LYS A 225 24.94 -19.10 13.88
CA LYS A 225 23.89 -19.85 14.61
C LYS A 225 22.49 -19.25 14.43
N TYR A 226 22.37 -17.92 14.54
CA TYR A 226 21.07 -17.23 14.45
C TYR A 226 20.87 -16.45 13.14
N ILE A 227 21.94 -15.94 12.55
CA ILE A 227 21.87 -15.19 11.29
C ILE A 227 22.83 -15.86 10.32
N SER A 228 22.27 -16.45 9.28
CA SER A 228 23.06 -17.15 8.27
C SER A 228 23.91 -16.19 7.45
N GLU A 229 25.01 -16.70 6.93
CA GLU A 229 25.86 -16.00 5.98
C GLU A 229 25.24 -15.97 4.59
N ASN A 230 24.96 -17.16 4.04
CA ASN A 230 24.60 -17.33 2.64
C ASN A 230 23.14 -17.74 2.43
N ASP A 231 22.43 -18.19 3.48
CA ASP A 231 21.02 -18.56 3.35
C ASP A 231 20.13 -17.32 3.12
N ASN A 232 19.17 -17.43 2.20
CA ASN A 232 18.17 -16.41 1.89
C ASN A 232 16.92 -16.44 2.79
N ILE A 233 16.96 -17.16 3.91
CA ILE A 233 15.83 -17.40 4.82
C ILE A 233 16.15 -16.91 6.24
N TYR A 234 17.35 -17.20 6.76
CA TYR A 234 17.72 -16.94 8.16
C TYR A 234 18.44 -15.60 8.33
N TYR A 235 17.72 -14.51 8.09
CA TYR A 235 18.14 -13.15 8.42
C TYR A 235 16.92 -12.25 8.63
N LEU A 236 17.13 -11.07 9.24
CA LEU A 236 16.07 -10.07 9.39
C LEU A 236 16.06 -9.14 8.18
N SER A 237 15.00 -9.18 7.38
CA SER A 237 14.81 -8.27 6.27
C SER A 237 14.06 -7.00 6.72
N ARG A 238 14.04 -6.02 5.82
CA ARG A 238 13.15 -4.85 5.90
C ARG A 238 11.73 -5.30 5.55
N GLY A 239 11.03 -5.91 6.52
CA GLY A 239 9.66 -6.39 6.36
C GLY A 239 8.71 -5.20 6.25
N HIS A 240 8.01 -5.08 5.12
CA HIS A 240 7.07 -3.98 4.93
C HIS A 240 5.85 -4.16 5.83
N LEU A 241 5.34 -3.07 6.41
CA LEU A 241 4.03 -3.08 7.07
C LEU A 241 2.91 -2.87 6.03
N THR A 242 3.08 -1.90 5.15
CA THR A 242 2.26 -1.72 3.94
C THR A 242 3.07 -2.11 2.69
N PRO A 243 2.78 -3.24 2.03
CA PRO A 243 3.47 -3.71 0.83
C PRO A 243 3.32 -2.78 -0.37
N LYS A 244 4.38 -2.69 -1.19
CA LYS A 244 4.36 -2.05 -2.51
C LYS A 244 3.14 -2.48 -3.32
N THR A 245 2.88 -3.79 -3.32
CA THR A 245 1.87 -4.43 -4.17
C THR A 245 0.43 -4.13 -3.78
N ASP A 246 0.19 -3.43 -2.67
CA ASP A 246 -1.14 -3.01 -2.24
C ASP A 246 -1.60 -1.72 -2.94
N PHE A 247 -0.75 -1.14 -3.80
CA PHE A 247 -1.05 0.08 -4.57
C PHE A 247 -1.06 -0.15 -6.08
N ILE A 248 -2.01 0.51 -6.75
CA ILE A 248 -2.20 0.46 -8.20
C ILE A 248 -1.11 1.24 -8.94
N TYR A 249 -0.97 2.53 -8.61
CA TYR A 249 -0.08 3.43 -9.36
C TYR A 249 1.36 3.33 -8.88
N GLY A 250 2.29 3.44 -9.82
CA GLY A 250 3.73 3.47 -9.54
C GLY A 250 4.20 4.43 -8.46
N PRO A 251 3.81 5.71 -8.51
CA PRO A 251 4.15 6.66 -7.46
C PRO A 251 3.64 6.21 -6.09
N HIS A 252 2.45 5.59 -6.02
CA HIS A 252 1.88 5.10 -4.77
C HIS A 252 2.66 3.90 -4.24
N GLN A 253 3.03 2.99 -5.12
CA GLN A 253 3.91 1.86 -4.84
C GLN A 253 5.28 2.33 -4.28
N ASP A 254 5.83 3.43 -4.79
CA ASP A 254 7.10 3.99 -4.34
C ASP A 254 7.06 4.56 -2.92
N VAL A 255 5.88 4.92 -2.42
CA VAL A 255 5.68 5.44 -1.05
C VAL A 255 6.00 4.39 0.01
N THR A 256 6.02 3.09 -0.35
CA THR A 256 6.27 2.03 0.62
C THR A 256 7.74 1.91 1.04
N PHE A 257 8.67 2.55 0.32
CA PHE A 257 10.13 2.46 0.53
C PHE A 257 10.65 3.50 1.53
N HIS A 258 9.92 3.71 2.62
CA HIS A 258 10.37 4.48 3.78
C HIS A 258 10.64 3.55 4.95
N PHE A 259 11.70 3.79 5.72
CA PHE A 259 12.02 2.97 6.89
C PHE A 259 10.94 3.01 7.99
N LEU A 260 10.09 4.05 7.99
CA LEU A 260 8.88 4.11 8.80
C LEU A 260 7.86 3.03 8.44
N ASN A 261 7.90 2.50 7.22
CA ASN A 261 7.03 1.44 6.76
C ASN A 261 7.71 0.07 6.83
N ALA A 262 8.77 -0.08 7.63
CA ALA A 262 9.44 -1.37 7.82
C ALA A 262 9.79 -1.68 9.27
N VAL A 263 9.77 -2.99 9.56
CA VAL A 263 10.19 -3.57 10.84
C VAL A 263 11.14 -4.74 10.59
N PRO A 264 11.99 -5.12 11.58
CA PRO A 264 12.77 -6.34 11.48
C PRO A 264 11.88 -7.57 11.38
N GLN A 265 11.82 -8.18 10.21
CA GLN A 265 11.02 -9.38 9.98
C GLN A 265 11.92 -10.50 9.49
N TRP A 266 11.81 -11.67 10.08
CA TRP A 266 12.58 -12.83 9.63
C TRP A 266 12.18 -13.16 8.20
N GLN A 267 13.17 -13.31 7.32
CA GLN A 267 12.92 -13.50 5.90
C GLN A 267 12.11 -14.78 5.62
N LEU A 268 12.27 -15.80 6.45
CA LEU A 268 11.43 -17.00 6.50
C LEU A 268 9.92 -16.69 6.56
N LEU A 269 9.52 -15.73 7.41
CA LEU A 269 8.13 -15.29 7.52
C LEU A 269 7.79 -14.33 6.37
N ASN A 270 8.60 -13.27 6.19
CA ASN A 270 8.37 -12.20 5.22
C ASN A 270 8.23 -12.73 3.78
N GLY A 271 9.13 -13.62 3.36
CA GLY A 271 9.11 -14.25 2.05
C GLY A 271 8.20 -15.47 1.92
N GLY A 272 7.66 -15.96 3.05
CA GLY A 272 6.82 -17.15 3.13
C GLY A 272 5.33 -16.84 3.22
N ASN A 273 4.68 -17.38 4.25
CA ASN A 273 3.25 -17.26 4.49
C ASN A 273 2.78 -15.82 4.69
N TRP A 274 3.65 -14.89 5.10
CA TRP A 274 3.30 -13.47 5.17
C TRP A 274 3.07 -12.87 3.78
N LYS A 275 3.98 -13.14 2.82
CA LYS A 275 3.80 -12.75 1.42
C LYS A 275 2.56 -13.40 0.80
N ILE A 276 2.28 -14.66 1.16
CA ILE A 276 1.07 -15.37 0.70
C ILE A 276 -0.17 -14.65 1.23
N LEU A 277 -0.23 -14.34 2.53
CA LEU A 277 -1.33 -13.58 3.13
C LEU A 277 -1.57 -12.26 2.38
N GLU A 278 -0.50 -11.48 2.16
CA GLU A 278 -0.60 -10.20 1.46
C GLU A 278 -1.16 -10.36 0.05
N LYS A 279 -0.74 -11.40 -0.69
CA LYS A 279 -1.32 -11.70 -2.01
C LYS A 279 -2.79 -12.10 -1.90
N THR A 280 -3.11 -12.99 -0.99
CA THR A 280 -4.48 -13.50 -0.82
C THR A 280 -5.47 -12.38 -0.49
N LEU A 281 -5.08 -11.38 0.30
CA LEU A 281 -5.95 -10.23 0.58
C LEU A 281 -6.21 -9.35 -0.65
N ARG A 282 -5.23 -9.21 -1.56
CA ARG A 282 -5.43 -8.51 -2.85
C ARG A 282 -6.35 -9.29 -3.78
N ASP A 283 -6.15 -10.61 -3.85
CA ASP A 283 -7.00 -11.51 -4.63
C ASP A 283 -8.45 -11.49 -4.09
N LEU A 284 -8.62 -11.43 -2.77
CA LEU A 284 -9.91 -11.32 -2.09
C LEU A 284 -10.63 -10.01 -2.43
N ALA A 285 -9.94 -8.87 -2.29
CA ALA A 285 -10.49 -7.55 -2.60
C ALA A 285 -11.00 -7.49 -4.05
N SER A 286 -10.20 -8.01 -4.98
CA SER A 286 -10.55 -8.03 -6.40
C SER A 286 -11.69 -8.99 -6.72
N SER A 287 -11.63 -10.23 -6.23
CA SER A 287 -12.64 -11.26 -6.55
C SER A 287 -14.01 -10.94 -5.97
N ARG A 288 -14.07 -10.25 -4.83
CA ARG A 288 -15.33 -9.83 -4.20
C ARG A 288 -15.76 -8.41 -4.56
N GLY A 289 -14.94 -7.66 -5.30
CA GLY A 289 -15.26 -6.27 -5.66
C GLY A 289 -15.31 -5.31 -4.46
N ILE A 290 -14.55 -5.59 -3.39
CA ILE A 290 -14.56 -4.83 -2.13
C ILE A 290 -13.26 -4.06 -1.92
N ASP A 291 -13.36 -2.90 -1.27
CA ASP A 291 -12.20 -2.18 -0.76
C ASP A 291 -11.92 -2.65 0.67
N LEU A 292 -10.64 -2.85 1.01
CA LEU A 292 -10.22 -3.31 2.33
C LEU A 292 -9.37 -2.23 3.00
N ASN A 293 -9.78 -1.81 4.20
CA ASN A 293 -8.92 -1.08 5.12
C ASN A 293 -7.94 -2.06 5.76
N ILE A 294 -6.65 -1.79 5.61
CA ILE A 294 -5.57 -2.65 6.07
C ILE A 294 -4.83 -1.97 7.22
N TYR A 295 -4.80 -2.65 8.35
CA TYR A 295 -3.99 -2.28 9.51
C TYR A 295 -2.89 -3.30 9.66
N THR A 296 -1.63 -2.88 9.70
CA THR A 296 -0.51 -3.81 9.91
C THR A 296 0.39 -3.29 10.99
N GLY A 297 0.75 -4.11 11.97
CA GLY A 297 1.56 -3.66 13.08
C GLY A 297 2.34 -4.76 13.76
N ILE A 298 2.91 -4.42 14.90
CA ILE A 298 3.76 -5.30 15.69
C ILE A 298 3.28 -5.44 17.13
N SER A 299 3.69 -6.52 17.78
CA SER A 299 3.48 -6.73 19.22
C SER A 299 4.61 -7.55 19.84
N GLY A 300 5.01 -7.14 21.06
CA GLY A 300 6.08 -7.75 21.83
C GLY A 300 7.47 -7.65 21.19
N ILE A 301 8.49 -8.08 21.93
CA ILE A 301 9.88 -8.14 21.45
C ILE A 301 10.32 -9.61 21.47
N LEU A 302 10.88 -10.08 20.35
CA LEU A 302 11.43 -11.42 20.24
C LEU A 302 12.59 -11.58 21.21
N SER A 303 12.62 -12.70 21.92
CA SER A 303 13.70 -13.04 22.83
C SER A 303 14.29 -14.40 22.51
N PHE A 304 15.61 -14.54 22.68
CA PHE A 304 16.31 -15.82 22.70
C PHE A 304 16.93 -16.09 24.07
N ARG A 305 17.28 -17.34 24.33
CA ARG A 305 17.98 -17.73 25.56
C ARG A 305 19.44 -17.28 25.45
N HIS A 306 19.94 -16.63 26.48
CA HIS A 306 21.35 -16.29 26.58
C HIS A 306 22.18 -17.56 26.79
N GLU A 307 23.21 -17.78 25.98
CA GLU A 307 23.99 -19.03 25.92
C GLU A 307 24.64 -19.39 27.25
N LYS A 308 25.18 -18.40 27.97
CA LYS A 308 25.87 -18.64 29.25
C LYS A 308 24.96 -18.71 30.48
N THR A 309 23.82 -18.01 30.47
CA THR A 309 23.02 -17.76 31.69
C THR A 309 21.61 -18.36 31.61
N GLY A 310 21.18 -18.82 30.44
CA GLY A 310 19.82 -19.30 30.20
C GLY A 310 18.73 -18.24 30.32
N ARG A 311 19.06 -16.97 30.64
CA ARG A 311 18.09 -15.89 30.78
C ARG A 311 17.47 -15.51 29.43
N SER A 312 16.22 -15.05 29.45
CA SER A 312 15.55 -14.55 28.24
C SER A 312 16.12 -13.18 27.87
N THR A 313 16.65 -13.05 26.66
CA THR A 313 17.22 -11.80 26.13
C THR A 313 16.44 -11.32 24.93
N GLU A 314 15.81 -10.16 25.07
CA GLU A 314 15.18 -9.43 23.97
C GLU A 314 16.19 -8.98 22.91
N LEU A 315 15.77 -9.05 21.65
CA LEU A 315 16.62 -8.78 20.50
C LEU A 315 16.37 -7.38 19.92
N TYR A 316 17.47 -6.67 19.68
CA TYR A 316 17.49 -5.36 19.04
C TYR A 316 18.53 -5.35 17.92
N LEU A 317 18.31 -4.59 16.84
CA LEU A 317 19.27 -4.47 15.74
C LEU A 317 20.27 -3.32 15.90
N HIS A 318 20.10 -2.51 16.94
CA HIS A 318 21.01 -1.43 17.25
C HIS A 318 21.25 -1.30 18.76
N LEU A 319 22.52 -1.36 19.13
CA LEU A 319 23.02 -1.06 20.45
C LEU A 319 23.88 0.21 20.33
N GLY A 320 23.33 1.36 20.74
CA GLY A 320 24.09 2.61 20.89
C GLY A 320 24.54 2.80 22.33
N ASP A 321 25.04 4.00 22.67
CA ASP A 321 25.52 4.39 24.01
C ASP A 321 24.46 4.17 25.09
N ARG A 322 24.40 2.94 25.59
CA ARG A 322 23.41 2.42 26.55
C ARG A 322 21.94 2.41 26.07
N ARG A 323 21.67 2.60 24.78
CA ARG A 323 20.30 2.58 24.22
C ARG A 323 20.10 1.43 23.24
N LYS A 324 19.11 0.58 23.53
CA LYS A 324 18.64 -0.46 22.61
C LYS A 324 17.57 0.13 21.69
N ARG A 325 17.75 -0.01 20.38
CA ARG A 325 16.83 0.53 19.35
C ARG A 325 16.61 -0.49 18.24
N ILE A 326 15.55 -0.30 17.49
CA ILE A 326 15.08 -1.22 16.44
C ILE A 326 14.86 -2.61 17.07
N PRO A 327 13.90 -2.74 18.01
CA PRO A 327 13.53 -4.05 18.55
C PRO A 327 13.07 -4.98 17.43
N VAL A 328 13.40 -6.26 17.56
CA VAL A 328 12.86 -7.30 16.67
C VAL A 328 11.49 -7.69 17.23
N PRO A 329 10.37 -7.41 16.53
CA PRO A 329 9.05 -7.71 17.05
C PRO A 329 8.85 -9.22 17.22
N LYS A 330 8.13 -9.64 18.27
CA LYS A 330 7.77 -11.06 18.48
C LYS A 330 6.67 -11.50 17.51
N PHE A 331 5.70 -10.61 17.28
CA PHE A 331 4.60 -10.81 16.36
C PHE A 331 4.53 -9.65 15.37
N VAL A 332 4.24 -9.99 14.11
CA VAL A 332 3.71 -9.05 13.13
C VAL A 332 2.25 -9.44 12.92
N TRP A 333 1.36 -8.47 12.88
CA TRP A 333 -0.07 -8.71 12.75
C TRP A 333 -0.69 -7.85 11.67
N LYS A 334 -1.79 -8.31 11.08
CA LYS A 334 -2.55 -7.60 10.05
C LYS A 334 -4.04 -7.75 10.31
N ILE A 335 -4.82 -6.69 10.12
CA ILE A 335 -6.28 -6.73 10.12
C ILE A 335 -6.74 -6.30 8.73
N ALA A 336 -7.54 -7.14 8.10
CA ALA A 336 -8.29 -6.77 6.91
C ALA A 336 -9.73 -6.43 7.33
N TYR A 337 -10.17 -5.22 7.01
CA TYR A 337 -11.47 -4.71 7.41
C TYR A 337 -12.23 -4.18 6.19
N ASP A 338 -13.35 -4.83 5.88
CA ASP A 338 -14.36 -4.35 4.96
C ASP A 338 -15.35 -3.46 5.74
N SER A 339 -15.15 -2.15 5.65
CA SER A 339 -15.97 -1.18 6.38
C SER A 339 -17.39 -1.04 5.84
N ALA A 340 -17.64 -1.40 4.58
CA ALA A 340 -18.97 -1.30 3.98
C ALA A 340 -19.91 -2.37 4.55
N ASN A 341 -19.38 -3.56 4.81
CA ASN A 341 -20.15 -4.71 5.33
C ASN A 341 -19.87 -5.00 6.81
N ASN A 342 -19.04 -4.19 7.48
CA ASN A 342 -18.62 -4.37 8.86
C ASN A 342 -18.02 -5.77 9.15
N LYS A 343 -17.22 -6.29 8.22
CA LYS A 343 -16.56 -7.60 8.32
C LYS A 343 -15.06 -7.45 8.48
N GLY A 344 -14.45 -8.26 9.34
CA GLY A 344 -13.01 -8.24 9.49
C GLY A 344 -12.41 -9.54 9.97
N ILE A 345 -11.12 -9.68 9.73
CA ILE A 345 -10.31 -10.80 10.20
C ILE A 345 -8.91 -10.30 10.56
N ALA A 346 -8.37 -10.79 11.66
CA ALA A 346 -7.02 -10.48 12.09
C ALA A 346 -6.10 -11.68 11.81
N PHE A 347 -4.84 -11.41 11.50
CA PHE A 347 -3.81 -12.37 11.21
C PHE A 347 -2.60 -12.10 12.08
N VAL A 348 -1.96 -13.17 12.55
CA VAL A 348 -0.75 -13.10 13.36
C VAL A 348 0.33 -13.94 12.72
N GLY A 349 1.41 -13.30 12.29
CA GLY A 349 2.66 -13.93 11.93
C GLY A 349 3.60 -13.99 13.14
N VAL A 350 4.06 -15.18 13.49
CA VAL A 350 5.05 -15.35 14.56
C VAL A 350 6.43 -15.11 13.98
N ASN A 351 7.05 -14.01 14.37
CA ASN A 351 8.33 -13.55 13.83
C ASN A 351 9.49 -14.27 14.52
N ASN A 352 9.52 -15.60 14.46
CA ASN A 352 10.56 -16.44 15.04
C ASN A 352 10.75 -17.70 14.18
N PRO A 353 11.92 -17.92 13.57
CA PRO A 353 12.17 -19.12 12.78
C PRO A 353 12.52 -20.34 13.66
N TYR A 354 12.80 -20.14 14.95
CA TYR A 354 13.27 -21.18 15.89
C TYR A 354 12.17 -21.71 16.81
N LEU A 355 10.95 -21.87 16.29
CA LEU A 355 9.83 -22.40 17.08
C LEU A 355 9.93 -23.90 17.33
N ASN A 356 10.61 -24.65 16.46
CA ASN A 356 10.85 -26.09 16.59
C ASN A 356 9.59 -26.88 16.97
N GLY A 357 8.45 -26.58 16.31
CA GLY A 357 7.17 -27.26 16.57
C GLY A 357 6.33 -26.69 17.73
N ASN A 358 6.85 -25.76 18.54
CA ASN A 358 6.16 -25.20 19.71
C ASN A 358 5.10 -24.13 19.38
N TYR A 359 4.30 -24.34 18.33
CA TYR A 359 3.33 -23.33 17.84
C TYR A 359 2.19 -23.03 18.83
N SER A 360 1.84 -23.99 19.70
CA SER A 360 0.81 -23.79 20.73
C SER A 360 1.20 -22.74 21.78
N LYS A 361 2.50 -22.51 22.01
CA LYS A 361 3.02 -21.56 23.02
C LYS A 361 3.00 -20.09 22.54
N VAL A 362 2.62 -19.84 21.30
CA VAL A 362 2.69 -18.52 20.65
C VAL A 362 1.34 -18.05 20.08
N LYS A 363 0.24 -18.53 20.66
CA LYS A 363 -1.14 -18.13 20.30
C LYS A 363 -1.62 -16.94 21.12
N ILE A 364 -2.12 -15.92 20.43
CA ILE A 364 -2.76 -14.73 21.03
C ILE A 364 -4.27 -14.94 21.17
N CYS A 365 -4.86 -15.77 20.31
CA CYS A 365 -6.29 -15.98 20.15
C CYS A 365 -6.59 -17.42 19.70
N ALA A 366 -7.86 -17.80 19.68
CA ALA A 366 -8.33 -18.99 18.96
C ALA A 366 -8.08 -18.88 17.44
N ASN A 367 -7.55 -19.94 16.84
CA ASN A 367 -7.26 -19.94 15.40
C ASN A 367 -8.52 -20.20 14.57
N VAL A 368 -8.97 -19.19 13.81
CA VAL A 368 -10.17 -19.25 12.96
C VAL A 368 -9.88 -19.34 11.46
N CYS A 369 -8.64 -19.65 11.05
CA CYS A 369 -8.31 -19.69 9.61
C CYS A 369 -9.16 -20.70 8.82
N PHE A 370 -9.64 -21.76 9.46
CA PHE A 370 -10.49 -22.77 8.81
C PHE A 370 -11.83 -22.20 8.32
N SER A 371 -12.29 -21.09 8.91
CA SER A 371 -13.52 -20.42 8.51
C SER A 371 -13.36 -19.56 7.25
N ALA A 372 -12.12 -19.22 6.86
CA ALA A 372 -11.83 -18.39 5.70
C ALA A 372 -11.23 -19.24 4.57
N SER A 373 -12.11 -19.79 3.72
CA SER A 373 -11.76 -20.78 2.69
C SER A 373 -10.77 -20.26 1.64
N TYR A 374 -10.70 -18.94 1.45
CA TYR A 374 -9.77 -18.29 0.54
C TYR A 374 -8.30 -18.30 1.03
N LEU A 375 -8.03 -18.74 2.26
CA LEU A 375 -6.69 -18.80 2.85
C LEU A 375 -6.03 -20.16 2.66
N HIS A 376 -4.84 -20.15 2.05
CA HIS A 376 -4.04 -21.37 1.84
C HIS A 376 -2.58 -21.18 2.25
N PHE A 377 -2.31 -21.27 3.56
CA PHE A 377 -0.94 -21.21 4.08
C PHE A 377 -0.18 -22.53 3.85
N LYS A 378 1.12 -22.41 3.58
CA LYS A 378 2.02 -23.57 3.48
C LYS A 378 2.28 -24.13 4.87
N LYS A 379 2.00 -25.43 5.06
CA LYS A 379 2.10 -26.13 6.35
C LYS A 379 3.55 -26.35 6.84
N ASN A 380 4.54 -26.32 5.95
CA ASN A 380 5.96 -26.37 6.34
C ASN A 380 6.40 -25.03 6.94
N TYR A 381 5.97 -24.75 8.17
CA TYR A 381 6.24 -23.49 8.85
C TYR A 381 7.73 -23.26 9.13
N GLY A 382 8.54 -24.32 9.19
CA GLY A 382 10.01 -24.21 9.26
C GLY A 382 10.66 -23.65 7.98
N LYS A 383 9.91 -23.54 6.88
CA LYS A 383 10.35 -22.92 5.61
C LYS A 383 9.55 -21.67 5.24
N TYR A 384 8.28 -21.61 5.63
CA TYR A 384 7.35 -20.55 5.22
C TYR A 384 6.87 -19.66 6.38
N GLY A 385 7.27 -19.92 7.62
CA GLY A 385 6.83 -19.17 8.79
C GLY A 385 5.43 -19.53 9.24
N TYR A 386 5.14 -19.29 10.51
CA TYR A 386 3.86 -19.61 11.11
C TYR A 386 2.93 -18.38 11.09
N VAL A 387 1.76 -18.54 10.47
CA VAL A 387 0.68 -17.53 10.42
C VAL A 387 -0.62 -18.19 10.83
N TYR A 388 -1.42 -17.51 11.64
CA TYR A 388 -2.77 -17.94 12.04
C TYR A 388 -3.74 -16.75 12.11
N CYS A 389 -5.03 -17.04 12.27
CA CYS A 389 -6.11 -16.06 12.14
C CYS A 389 -6.89 -15.92 13.44
N CYS A 390 -7.35 -14.72 13.75
CA CYS A 390 -8.16 -14.39 14.92
C CYS A 390 -9.45 -13.68 14.50
N LYS A 391 -10.49 -13.81 15.31
CA LYS A 391 -11.57 -12.81 15.32
C LYS A 391 -10.99 -11.46 15.77
N VAL A 392 -11.40 -10.37 15.13
CA VAL A 392 -10.82 -9.04 15.38
C VAL A 392 -11.04 -8.60 16.82
N ASP A 393 -12.21 -8.87 17.39
CA ASP A 393 -12.52 -8.48 18.78
C ASP A 393 -11.65 -9.20 19.81
N GLU A 394 -11.44 -10.50 19.64
CA GLU A 394 -10.57 -11.29 20.52
C GLU A 394 -9.13 -10.80 20.43
N PHE A 395 -8.66 -10.55 19.21
CA PHE A 395 -7.33 -10.05 18.94
C PHE A 395 -7.09 -8.67 19.58
N ARG A 396 -8.02 -7.73 19.39
CA ARG A 396 -7.93 -6.35 19.93
C ARG A 396 -7.87 -6.32 21.45
N ARG A 397 -8.57 -7.23 22.15
CA ARG A 397 -8.47 -7.34 23.62
C ARG A 397 -7.08 -7.75 24.12
N LYS A 398 -6.28 -8.39 23.28
CA LYS A 398 -4.94 -8.89 23.64
C LYS A 398 -3.79 -8.02 23.14
N ILE A 399 -4.04 -7.15 22.15
CA ILE A 399 -3.01 -6.35 21.48
C ILE A 399 -3.34 -4.87 21.60
N SER A 400 -2.64 -4.20 22.52
CA SER A 400 -2.81 -2.78 22.81
C SER A 400 -2.28 -1.84 21.73
N THR A 401 -1.57 -2.36 20.71
CA THR A 401 -1.07 -1.56 19.58
C THR A 401 -2.05 -1.45 18.43
N VAL A 402 -3.20 -2.14 18.48
CA VAL A 402 -4.24 -1.94 17.46
C VAL A 402 -4.88 -0.58 17.66
N PRO A 403 -4.97 0.28 16.64
CA PRO A 403 -5.53 1.62 16.80
C PRO A 403 -7.03 1.58 17.14
N ASP A 404 -7.51 2.60 17.85
CA ASP A 404 -8.88 2.66 18.36
C ASP A 404 -9.94 2.70 17.24
N GLU A 405 -9.58 3.24 16.07
CA GLU A 405 -10.43 3.36 14.88
C GLU A 405 -10.85 2.02 14.25
N VAL A 406 -10.19 0.89 14.56
CA VAL A 406 -10.67 -0.42 14.11
C VAL A 406 -11.98 -0.74 14.84
N ALA A 407 -13.05 -0.93 14.09
CA ALA A 407 -14.37 -1.21 14.63
C ALA A 407 -14.40 -2.49 15.51
N ARG A 408 -15.41 -2.56 16.39
CA ARG A 408 -15.70 -3.70 17.28
C ARG A 408 -16.95 -4.41 16.80
N GLY A 409 -17.16 -5.64 17.26
CA GLY A 409 -18.36 -6.42 16.91
C GLY A 409 -18.37 -6.79 15.43
N LEU A 410 -17.19 -7.04 14.86
CA LEU A 410 -17.03 -7.34 13.45
C LEU A 410 -17.39 -8.79 13.17
N ASP A 411 -18.24 -8.98 12.16
CA ASP A 411 -18.47 -10.29 11.58
C ASP A 411 -17.18 -10.81 10.93
N LEU A 412 -17.03 -12.13 10.88
CA LEU A 412 -15.82 -12.72 10.31
C LEU A 412 -15.81 -12.52 8.80
N LEU A 413 -14.70 -11.97 8.29
CA LEU A 413 -14.44 -11.95 6.87
C LEU A 413 -14.03 -13.36 6.42
N THR A 414 -15.01 -14.17 6.04
CA THR A 414 -14.86 -15.57 5.55
C THR A 414 -15.04 -15.69 4.07
#